data_AF-A0A7C7UQ36-F1
#
_entry.id   AF-A0A7C7UQ36-F1
#
_cell.length_a   1.000
_cell.length_b   1.000
_cell.length_c   1.000
_cell.angle_alpha   90.00
_cell.angle_beta   90.00
_cell.angle_gamma   90.00
#
_symmetry.space_group_name_H-M   'P 1'
#
loop_
_entity.id
_entity.type
_entity.pdbx_description
1 polymer ?
#
loop_
_entity_poly.entity_id
_entity_poly.type
_entity_poly.pdbx_seq_one_letter_code
_entity_poly.pdbx_strand_id
1 'polypeptide(L)'
;MNCPHCGNPISLTDRFCPNCGADLGVTETIISQAPPLTQPPPPPPAYEPSPAPPTYPTAPPPEGDKGGRNTALIVAVVLILLCCCCLIAVLAAYMLFGEDILVEISLALSLV
;
A
#
# COMPACT_ATOMS: atom_id res chain seq x y z
N MET A 1 1.29 14.18 -14.47
CA MET A 1 0.37 13.48 -15.40
C MET A 1 0.07 12.09 -14.84
N ASN A 2 -0.94 11.35 -15.31
CA ASN A 2 -1.30 10.03 -14.76
C ASN A 2 -0.76 8.87 -15.62
N CYS A 3 -0.38 7.77 -14.98
CA CYS A 3 0.13 6.57 -15.64
C CYS A 3 -1.00 5.87 -16.41
N PRO A 4 -0.81 5.52 -17.69
CA PRO A 4 -1.84 4.83 -18.49
C PRO A 4 -2.08 3.37 -18.03
N HIS A 5 -1.16 2.78 -17.27
CA HIS A 5 -1.29 1.39 -16.78
C HIS A 5 -2.01 1.27 -15.44
N CYS A 6 -1.91 2.27 -14.55
CA CYS A 6 -2.46 2.17 -13.19
C CYS A 6 -3.21 3.41 -12.70
N GLY A 7 -3.23 4.51 -13.46
CA GLY A 7 -3.95 5.73 -13.12
C GLY A 7 -3.29 6.62 -12.06
N ASN A 8 -2.20 6.19 -11.42
CA ASN A 8 -1.50 7.02 -10.43
C ASN A 8 -0.69 8.17 -11.06
N PRO A 9 -0.45 9.27 -10.32
CA PRO A 9 0.37 10.37 -10.83
C PRO A 9 1.83 9.95 -11.05
N ILE A 10 2.43 10.44 -12.13
CA ILE A 10 3.81 10.21 -12.59
C ILE A 10 4.45 11.52 -13.05
N SER A 11 5.78 11.61 -12.94
CA SER A 11 6.58 12.69 -13.53
C SER A 11 6.88 12.38 -15.00
N LEU A 12 7.05 13.43 -15.80
CA LEU A 12 7.45 13.34 -17.21
C LEU A 12 8.92 12.90 -17.39
N THR A 13 9.70 12.92 -16.31
CA THR A 13 11.10 12.49 -16.27
C THR A 13 11.28 11.05 -15.80
N ASP A 14 10.20 10.40 -15.32
CA ASP A 14 10.27 9.04 -14.79
C ASP A 14 10.30 8.01 -15.93
N ARG A 15 11.33 7.16 -15.95
CA ARG A 15 11.43 6.08 -16.95
C ARG A 15 10.50 4.90 -16.66
N PHE A 16 10.18 4.68 -15.38
CA PHE A 16 9.26 3.65 -14.91
C PHE A 16 8.27 4.26 -13.91
N CYS A 17 7.03 3.77 -13.90
CA CYS A 17 6.03 4.22 -12.93
C CYS A 17 6.37 3.73 -11.52
N PRO A 18 6.51 4.61 -10.51
CA PRO A 18 6.86 4.20 -9.14
C PRO A 18 5.75 3.39 -8.44
N ASN A 19 4.52 3.39 -8.96
CA ASN A 19 3.39 2.70 -8.35
C ASN A 19 3.10 1.32 -8.96
N CYS A 20 3.33 1.12 -10.25
CA CYS A 20 3.04 -0.16 -10.92
C CYS A 20 4.24 -0.77 -11.66
N GLY A 21 5.37 -0.07 -11.77
CA GLY A 21 6.58 -0.55 -12.44
C GLY A 21 6.53 -0.55 -13.97
N ALA A 22 5.43 -0.11 -14.59
CA ALA A 22 5.34 -0.03 -16.05
C ALA A 22 6.37 0.96 -16.62
N ASP A 23 7.02 0.60 -17.73
CA ASP A 23 7.91 1.52 -18.42
C ASP A 23 7.11 2.63 -19.11
N LEU A 24 7.60 3.86 -19.01
CA LEU A 24 6.92 5.05 -19.52
C LEU A 24 7.60 5.58 -20.80
N GLY A 25 8.61 4.86 -21.31
CA GLY A 25 9.19 5.14 -22.62
C GLY A 25 9.67 6.59 -22.83
N VAL A 26 10.18 7.28 -21.80
CA VAL A 26 10.62 8.69 -21.92
C VAL A 26 11.92 8.79 -22.73
N THR A 27 11.84 8.64 -24.05
CA THR A 27 12.99 8.78 -24.96
C THR A 27 13.55 10.19 -24.83
N GLU A 28 14.79 10.28 -24.36
CA GLU A 28 15.63 11.48 -24.20
C GLU A 28 15.63 12.39 -25.43
N THR A 29 14.55 13.15 -25.67
CA THR A 29 14.49 14.08 -26.79
C THR A 29 14.43 15.53 -26.32
N ILE A 30 14.25 15.80 -25.02
CA ILE A 30 14.13 17.17 -24.50
C ILE A 30 15.08 17.42 -23.32
N ILE A 31 16.38 17.12 -23.48
CA ILE A 31 17.48 17.91 -22.91
C ILE A 31 18.61 17.94 -23.96
N SER A 32 18.27 18.42 -25.16
CA SER A 32 19.26 18.80 -26.17
C SER A 32 19.44 20.32 -26.13
N GLN A 33 20.15 20.80 -25.11
CA GLN A 33 20.88 22.07 -25.19
C GLN A 33 22.30 21.82 -24.69
N ALA A 34 23.14 21.33 -25.60
CA ALA A 34 24.59 21.29 -25.43
C ALA A 34 25.16 22.71 -25.61
N PRO A 35 25.97 23.23 -24.66
CA PRO A 35 26.80 24.41 -24.90
C PRO A 35 27.85 24.15 -26.01
N PRO A 36 28.33 25.19 -26.73
CA PRO A 36 29.25 25.02 -27.85
C PRO A 36 30.64 24.55 -27.40
N LEU A 37 31.19 23.53 -28.05
CA LEU A 37 32.53 22.99 -27.82
C LEU A 37 33.61 23.83 -28.51
N THR A 38 34.54 24.47 -27.77
CA THR A 38 35.97 24.59 -28.14
C THR A 38 36.86 25.18 -27.03
N GLN A 39 37.60 24.33 -26.31
CA GLN A 39 39.02 24.55 -25.89
C GLN A 39 39.60 23.24 -25.32
N PRO A 40 40.84 22.85 -25.67
CA PRO A 40 41.51 21.69 -25.05
C PRO A 40 41.67 21.90 -23.54
N PRO A 41 41.50 20.86 -22.71
CA PRO A 41 41.63 20.98 -21.26
C PRO A 41 43.07 21.38 -20.87
N PRO A 42 43.26 22.29 -19.90
CA PRO A 42 44.59 22.57 -19.35
C PRO A 42 45.21 21.30 -18.73
N PRO A 43 46.56 21.18 -18.73
CA PRO A 43 47.22 20.01 -18.15
C PRO A 43 46.80 19.84 -16.68
N PRO A 44 46.57 18.59 -16.22
CA PRO A 44 46.09 18.34 -14.87
C PRO A 44 47.08 18.89 -13.84
N PRO A 45 46.59 19.50 -12.74
CA PRO A 45 47.42 19.83 -11.60
C PRO A 45 48.20 18.58 -11.16
N ALA A 46 49.45 18.76 -10.71
CA ALA A 46 50.21 17.69 -10.09
C ALA A 46 49.33 17.02 -9.01
N TYR A 47 49.10 15.72 -9.14
CA TYR A 47 48.29 14.95 -8.20
C TYR A 47 48.90 15.05 -6.81
N GLU A 48 48.36 15.92 -5.96
CA GLU A 48 48.44 15.69 -4.51
C GLU A 48 47.63 14.42 -4.21
N PRO A 49 48.15 13.51 -3.36
CA PRO A 49 47.39 12.35 -2.93
C PRO A 49 46.06 12.80 -2.32
N SER A 50 44.96 12.46 -2.99
CA SER A 50 43.61 12.72 -2.49
C SER A 50 43.46 12.07 -1.11
N PRO A 51 43.01 12.79 -0.07
CA PRO A 51 42.69 12.18 1.22
C PRO A 51 41.71 11.03 0.97
N ALA A 52 41.98 9.87 1.58
CA ALA A 52 41.13 8.70 1.43
C ALA A 52 39.66 9.10 1.71
N PRO A 53 38.71 8.62 0.88
CA PRO A 53 37.30 8.94 1.10
C PRO A 53 36.91 8.51 2.51
N PRO A 54 36.11 9.31 3.25
CA PRO A 54 35.62 8.89 4.54
C PRO A 54 34.83 7.60 4.37
N THR A 55 35.14 6.60 5.18
CA THR A 55 34.39 5.34 5.24
C THR A 55 32.99 5.63 5.75
N TYR A 56 32.04 5.86 4.85
CA TYR A 56 30.64 5.98 5.22
C TYR A 56 30.16 4.61 5.71
N PRO A 57 29.54 4.50 6.90
CA PRO A 57 28.77 3.32 7.25
C PRO A 57 27.72 3.09 6.17
N THR A 58 27.63 1.87 5.65
CA THR A 58 26.51 1.46 4.80
C THR A 58 25.22 1.71 5.58
N ALA A 59 24.40 2.65 5.09
CA ALA A 59 23.04 2.80 5.60
C ALA A 59 22.30 1.47 5.35
N PRO A 60 21.61 0.91 6.36
CA PRO A 60 20.84 -0.31 6.16
C PRO A 60 19.80 -0.09 5.05
N PRO A 61 19.52 -1.11 4.22
CA PRO A 61 18.57 -1.01 3.12
C PRO A 61 17.18 -0.59 3.64
N PRO A 62 16.42 0.21 2.87
CA PRO A 62 15.09 0.64 3.27
C PRO A 62 14.22 -0.59 3.52
N GLU A 63 13.78 -0.72 4.77
CA GLU A 63 12.95 -1.80 5.26
C GLU A 63 11.59 -1.70 4.56
N GLY A 64 11.34 -2.59 3.59
CA GLY A 64 10.10 -2.58 2.82
C GLY A 64 8.88 -2.79 3.74
N ASP A 65 7.99 -1.80 3.77
CA ASP A 65 6.69 -1.88 4.41
C ASP A 65 5.89 -3.05 3.83
N LYS A 66 5.64 -4.08 4.65
CA LYS A 66 4.93 -5.30 4.28
C LYS A 66 3.50 -4.96 3.83
N GLY A 67 3.26 -5.09 2.53
CA GLY A 67 1.94 -5.03 1.91
C GLY A 67 1.05 -6.21 2.35
N GLY A 68 0.29 -6.01 3.43
CA GLY A 68 -0.76 -6.95 3.86
C GLY A 68 -1.99 -6.29 4.49
N ARG A 69 -2.01 -4.96 4.58
CA ARG A 69 -3.06 -4.22 5.31
C ARG A 69 -4.45 -4.38 4.68
N ASN A 70 -4.53 -4.46 3.36
CA ASN A 70 -5.79 -4.65 2.65
C ASN A 70 -6.34 -6.08 2.81
N THR A 71 -5.50 -7.12 2.74
CA THR A 71 -5.92 -8.50 3.03
C THR A 71 -6.39 -8.65 4.48
N ALA A 72 -5.69 -8.04 5.44
CA ALA A 72 -6.10 -8.04 6.84
C ALA A 72 -7.46 -7.35 7.07
N LEU A 73 -7.71 -6.22 6.38
CA LEU A 73 -8.99 -5.52 6.45
C LEU A 73 -10.14 -6.34 5.84
N ILE A 74 -9.92 -7.00 4.70
CA ILE A 74 -10.95 -7.85 4.07
C ILE A 74 -11.32 -9.00 5.01
N VAL A 75 -10.33 -9.69 5.59
CA VAL A 75 -10.58 -10.79 6.54
C VAL A 75 -11.34 -10.29 7.78
N ALA A 76 -10.97 -9.12 8.32
CA ALA A 76 -11.66 -8.53 9.46
C ALA A 76 -13.13 -8.21 9.15
N VAL A 77 -13.42 -7.59 8.01
CA VAL A 77 -14.80 -7.26 7.61
C VAL A 77 -15.64 -8.52 7.43
N VAL A 78 -15.09 -9.56 6.79
CA VAL A 78 -15.81 -10.84 6.60
C VAL A 78 -16.12 -11.51 7.94
N LEU A 79 -15.16 -11.53 8.88
CA LEU A 79 -15.38 -12.10 10.21
C LEU A 79 -16.43 -11.31 11.01
N ILE A 80 -16.39 -9.98 10.96
CA ILE A 80 -17.38 -9.12 11.64
C ILE A 80 -18.77 -9.33 11.04
N LEU A 81 -18.89 -9.39 9.71
CA LEU A 81 -20.17 -9.60 9.04
C LEU A 81 -20.75 -10.97 9.38
N LEU A 82 -19.93 -12.03 9.38
CA LEU A 82 -20.34 -13.38 9.76
C LEU A 82 -20.81 -13.42 11.21
N CYS A 83 -20.04 -12.83 12.13
CA CYS A 83 -20.39 -12.76 13.55
C CYS A 83 -21.70 -12.00 13.76
N CYS A 84 -21.86 -10.84 13.13
CA CYS A 84 -23.08 -10.04 13.20
C CYS A 84 -24.30 -10.81 12.66
N CYS A 85 -24.14 -11.50 11.53
CA CYS A 85 -25.18 -12.33 10.94
C CYS A 85 -25.60 -13.48 11.88
N CYS A 86 -24.63 -14.17 12.50
CA CYS A 86 -24.91 -15.20 13.49
C CYS A 86 -25.64 -14.66 14.73
N LEU A 87 -25.20 -13.53 15.28
CA LEU A 87 -25.84 -12.91 16.44
C LEU A 87 -27.28 -12.49 16.12
N ILE A 88 -27.53 -11.88 14.97
CA ILE A 88 -28.88 -11.49 14.54
C ILE A 88 -29.76 -12.72 14.36
N ALA A 89 -29.27 -13.79 13.72
CA ALA A 89 -30.03 -15.02 13.53
C ALA A 89 -30.39 -15.69 14.86
N VAL A 90 -29.44 -15.73 15.80
CA VAL A 90 -29.65 -16.27 17.15
C VAL A 90 -30.63 -15.41 17.94
N LEU A 91 -30.49 -14.09 17.92
CA LEU A 91 -31.43 -13.18 18.58
C LEU A 91 -32.83 -13.27 17.95
N ALA A 92 -32.93 -13.33 16.63
CA ALA A 92 -34.20 -13.51 15.94
C ALA A 92 -34.84 -14.86 16.32
N ALA A 93 -34.06 -15.94 16.37
CA ALA A 93 -34.54 -17.22 16.88
C ALA A 93 -34.97 -17.11 18.35
N TYR A 94 -34.19 -16.46 19.22
CA TYR A 94 -34.60 -16.25 20.62
C TYR A 94 -35.83 -15.35 20.77
N MET A 95 -36.06 -14.38 19.89
CA MET A 95 -37.26 -13.54 19.93
C MET A 95 -38.48 -14.29 19.38
N LEU A 96 -38.31 -15.07 18.31
CA LEU A 96 -39.39 -15.87 17.70
C LEU A 96 -39.75 -17.08 18.58
N PHE A 97 -38.77 -17.88 19.00
CA PHE A 97 -38.98 -19.01 19.90
C PHE A 97 -39.18 -18.58 21.36
N GLY A 98 -38.73 -17.39 21.74
CA GLY A 98 -38.87 -16.88 23.11
C GLY A 98 -40.28 -16.50 23.47
N GLU A 99 -41.06 -15.89 22.55
CA GLU A 99 -42.49 -15.66 22.81
C GLU A 99 -43.25 -16.97 22.99
N ASP A 100 -43.02 -17.96 22.11
CA ASP A 100 -43.63 -19.29 22.26
C ASP A 100 -43.23 -19.96 23.59
N ILE A 101 -41.94 -19.95 23.95
CA ILE A 101 -41.44 -20.55 25.20
C ILE A 101 -41.94 -19.80 26.45
N LEU A 102 -41.99 -18.46 26.43
CA LEU A 102 -42.52 -17.68 27.58
C LEU A 102 -44.01 -17.88 27.76
N VAL A 103 -44.78 -17.98 26.67
CA VAL A 103 -46.21 -18.29 26.74
C VAL A 103 -46.43 -19.69 27.30
N GLU A 104 -45.65 -20.69 26.86
CA GLU A 104 -45.76 -22.07 27.35
C GLU A 104 -45.41 -22.16 28.86
N ILE A 105 -44.34 -21.50 29.30
CA ILE A 105 -43.94 -21.42 30.72
C ILE A 105 -45.01 -20.67 31.53
N SER A 106 -45.55 -19.56 31.02
CA SER A 106 -46.58 -18.80 31.70
C SER A 106 -47.89 -19.58 31.85
N LEU A 107 -48.27 -20.36 30.84
CA LEU A 107 -49.45 -21.23 30.89
C LEU A 107 -49.25 -22.36 31.90
N ALA A 108 -48.06 -22.99 31.91
CA ALA A 108 -47.71 -24.05 32.84
C ALA A 108 -47.73 -23.58 34.31
N LEU A 109 -47.24 -22.36 34.59
CA LEU A 109 -47.29 -21.77 35.92
C LEU A 109 -48.71 -21.37 36.35
N SER A 110 -49.60 -21.09 35.40
CA SER A 110 -51.01 -20.76 35.70
C SER A 110 -51.88 -22.01 35.94
N LEU A 111 -51.39 -23.19 35.53
CA LEU A 111 -52.04 -24.50 35.71
C LEU A 111 -51.55 -25.25 36.96
N VAL A 112 -50.49 -24.77 37.61
CA VAL A 112 -49.92 -25.26 38.87
C VAL A 112 -50.43 -24.41 40.03
#